data_AF-A0A0U1P360-F1
#
_entry.id   AF-A0A0U1P360-F1
#
_cell.length_a   1.000
_cell.length_b   1.000
_cell.length_c   1.000
_cell.angle_alpha   90.00
_cell.angle_beta   90.00
_cell.angle_gamma   90.00
#
_symmetry.space_group_name_H-M   'P 1'
#
loop_
_entity.id
_entity.type
_entity.pdbx_description
1 polymer ?
#
loop_
_entity_poly.entity_id
_entity_poly.type
_entity_poly.pdbx_seq_one_letter_code
_entity_poly.pdbx_strand_id
1 'polypeptide(L)'
;MKQILKKGLILIVVVTFFTIIIGWTNQVNTYNETEKLVKNAENLSSSLKNEIDYTKRLKMDKEKAFAIPDQELVTKTESAYDKAKKSVNNIKDKKDKEKMDKRLKSVQLVLSNASAIDTALKKGNEFNQAEKDLVAFYTQNPLSADLEVKVGEFEKTSSEKDNLQKSLPTDWKKPFEENVLKDGSTVLQTAKDLVAVQKNLDSLNTFITNQGEKTEIDKKITEIKTAISNISVEPAKTALNAKLAEVSKPYLDKIAQEAQKEQEAQKEQEAQKAAASAPTGTTASKTSSSSTETAKATQPTTVTLDVPYVSQLTPTYAPMGCEGASLLMGLKYKGYTNESLKTFLDKMPKDPNNPYSAFSGSPYQIIDGIFQSIFPGPLTAFGQSYSSYVANATGYSTTQLKQELDKGNPVVVYVTLDFAKPIWAKYNMGSAGDVNIVDNMHVMTLIGYNNTGSYYVADPDSRSSNNKYWVSQSAFETAYNALKYAVVVR
;
A
#
# COMPACT_ATOMS: atom_id res chain seq x y z
N MET A 1 -17.31 -36.05 54.98
CA MET A 1 -18.10 -35.25 55.94
C MET A 1 -18.26 -33.85 55.36
N LYS A 2 -19.51 -33.46 55.03
CA LYS A 2 -20.08 -32.11 54.69
C LYS A 2 -19.15 -31.02 54.10
N GLN A 3 -19.27 -30.66 52.81
CA GLN A 3 -20.13 -29.61 52.20
C GLN A 3 -19.83 -28.14 52.58
N ILE A 4 -19.62 -27.33 51.52
CA ILE A 4 -20.33 -26.06 51.21
C ILE A 4 -19.60 -24.68 51.28
N LEU A 5 -19.52 -24.08 50.07
CA LEU A 5 -19.78 -22.69 49.59
C LEU A 5 -18.81 -21.50 49.77
N LYS A 6 -18.46 -20.96 48.59
CA LYS A 6 -18.18 -19.55 48.24
C LYS A 6 -19.37 -18.61 48.52
N LYS A 7 -19.07 -17.33 48.84
CA LYS A 7 -19.72 -16.04 48.48
C LYS A 7 -19.17 -14.97 49.45
N GLY A 8 -18.87 -13.73 49.11
CA GLY A 8 -19.40 -12.77 48.14
C GLY A 8 -19.56 -11.46 48.93
N LEU A 9 -18.66 -10.49 48.72
CA LEU A 9 -18.60 -9.24 49.48
C LEU A 9 -19.52 -8.19 48.84
N ILE A 10 -20.57 -7.79 49.56
CA ILE A 10 -21.45 -6.65 49.25
C ILE A 10 -20.98 -5.48 50.12
N LEU A 11 -20.55 -4.38 49.50
CA LEU A 11 -20.20 -3.16 50.22
C LEU A 11 -21.44 -2.25 50.32
N ILE A 12 -21.77 -1.92 51.57
CA ILE A 12 -22.90 -1.11 52.03
C ILE A 12 -22.61 0.38 51.77
N VAL A 13 -23.54 1.09 51.14
CA VAL A 13 -23.58 2.57 51.16
C VAL A 13 -24.76 2.99 52.02
N VAL A 14 -24.45 3.75 53.07
CA VAL A 14 -25.37 4.28 54.07
C VAL A 14 -26.24 5.38 53.45
N VAL A 15 -27.56 5.22 53.52
CA VAL A 15 -28.56 6.25 53.19
C VAL A 15 -29.03 6.90 54.49
N THR A 16 -28.65 8.16 54.71
CA THR A 16 -29.23 9.00 55.76
C THR A 16 -30.47 9.71 55.23
N PHE A 17 -31.61 9.41 55.86
CA PHE A 17 -32.91 10.04 55.62
C PHE A 17 -32.92 11.48 56.17
N PHE A 18 -33.01 12.48 55.29
CA PHE A 18 -33.55 13.80 55.62
C PHE A 18 -34.93 13.92 54.97
N THR A 19 -35.97 13.88 55.77
CA THR A 19 -37.36 14.14 55.37
C THR A 19 -37.55 15.64 55.14
N ILE A 20 -37.33 16.10 53.91
CA ILE A 20 -37.87 17.37 53.44
C ILE A 20 -39.24 17.08 52.82
N ILE A 21 -40.30 17.48 53.52
CA ILE A 21 -41.65 17.53 52.96
C ILE A 21 -41.66 18.67 51.93
N ILE A 22 -41.33 18.37 50.68
CA ILE A 22 -41.60 19.26 49.55
C ILE A 22 -43.05 19.00 49.14
N GLY A 23 -43.94 19.93 49.50
CA GLY A 23 -45.30 19.93 48.99
C GLY A 23 -45.28 19.97 47.47
N TRP A 24 -45.67 18.86 46.83
CA TRP A 24 -46.00 18.83 45.40
C TRP A 24 -47.31 19.61 45.20
N THR A 25 -47.21 20.93 45.04
CA THR A 25 -48.28 21.70 44.40
C THR A 25 -48.23 21.36 42.91
N ASN A 26 -49.18 20.54 42.45
CA ASN A 26 -49.49 20.41 41.03
C ASN A 26 -50.09 21.75 40.56
N GLN A 27 -49.24 22.74 40.24
CA GLN A 27 -49.71 23.91 39.52
C GLN A 27 -50.23 23.46 38.15
N VAL A 28 -51.54 23.62 37.96
CA VAL A 28 -52.17 23.50 36.65
C VAL A 28 -51.73 24.71 35.86
N ASN A 29 -50.73 24.54 34.99
CA ASN A 29 -50.28 25.62 34.12
C ASN A 29 -51.43 26.06 33.21
N THR A 30 -51.60 27.37 33.07
CA THR A 30 -52.59 27.91 32.14
C THR A 30 -52.20 27.57 30.71
N TYR A 31 -53.18 27.57 29.79
CA TYR A 31 -52.92 27.40 28.36
C TYR A 31 -51.84 28.38 27.87
N ASN A 32 -51.92 29.64 28.29
CA ASN A 32 -51.01 30.71 27.87
C ASN A 32 -49.57 30.50 28.39
N GLU A 33 -49.39 29.99 29.61
CA GLU A 33 -48.05 29.67 30.14
C GLU A 33 -47.45 28.47 29.41
N THR A 34 -48.25 27.44 29.16
CA THR A 34 -47.82 26.26 28.39
C THR A 34 -47.46 26.65 26.96
N GLU A 35 -48.24 27.53 26.32
CA GLU A 35 -47.98 28.03 24.98
C GLU A 35 -46.63 28.78 24.89
N LYS A 36 -46.26 29.57 25.90
CA LYS A 36 -44.94 30.23 25.97
C LYS A 36 -43.79 29.22 26.01
N LEU A 37 -43.94 28.16 26.80
CA LEU A 37 -42.93 27.11 26.91
C LEU A 37 -42.79 26.33 25.58
N VAL A 38 -43.90 25.98 24.94
CA VAL A 38 -43.90 25.31 23.63
C VAL A 38 -43.22 26.19 22.58
N LYS A 39 -43.57 27.49 22.50
CA LYS A 39 -42.92 28.43 21.57
C LYS A 39 -41.42 28.56 21.82
N ASN A 40 -40.98 28.59 23.07
CA ASN A 40 -39.56 28.63 23.40
C ASN A 40 -38.82 27.37 22.89
N ALA A 41 -39.40 26.19 23.09
CA ALA A 41 -38.85 24.94 22.58
C ALA A 41 -38.81 24.92 21.04
N GLU A 42 -39.84 25.42 20.36
CA GLU A 42 -39.89 25.53 18.89
C GLU A 42 -38.85 26.49 18.33
N ASN A 43 -38.63 27.62 19.00
CA ASN A 43 -37.62 28.61 18.58
C ASN A 43 -36.21 28.03 18.68
N LEU A 44 -35.86 27.42 19.81
CA LEU A 44 -34.57 26.74 19.99
C LEU A 44 -34.41 25.57 19.02
N SER A 45 -35.46 24.78 18.83
CA SER A 45 -35.47 23.70 17.83
C SER A 45 -35.27 24.21 16.40
N SER A 46 -35.81 25.38 16.05
CA SER A 46 -35.61 25.98 14.73
C SER A 46 -34.16 26.42 14.54
N SER A 47 -33.54 27.00 15.56
CA SER A 47 -32.10 27.29 15.56
C SER A 47 -31.27 26.01 15.42
N LEU A 48 -31.58 24.97 16.19
CA LEU A 48 -30.87 23.68 16.13
C LEU A 48 -31.04 23.01 14.76
N LYS A 49 -32.24 23.04 14.19
CA LYS A 49 -32.52 22.52 12.84
C LYS A 49 -31.66 23.21 11.79
N ASN A 50 -31.48 24.53 11.90
CA ASN A 50 -30.63 25.27 10.98
C ASN A 50 -29.15 24.94 11.19
N GLU A 51 -28.74 24.74 12.44
CA GLU A 51 -27.37 24.37 12.79
C GLU A 51 -27.03 22.98 12.22
N ILE A 52 -27.90 21.97 12.37
CA ILE A 52 -27.64 20.58 11.93
C ILE A 52 -27.96 20.32 10.44
N ASP A 53 -28.44 21.30 9.68
CA ASP A 53 -28.74 21.15 8.26
C ASP A 53 -27.44 21.05 7.45
N TYR A 54 -27.20 19.91 6.81
CA TYR A 54 -25.93 19.66 6.12
C TYR A 54 -25.69 20.68 4.99
N THR A 55 -26.74 21.01 4.23
CA THR A 55 -26.63 21.94 3.09
C THR A 55 -26.28 23.34 3.56
N LYS A 56 -26.78 23.76 4.73
CA LYS A 56 -26.42 25.05 5.34
C LYS A 56 -25.01 25.03 5.87
N ARG A 57 -24.62 23.99 6.61
CA ARG A 57 -23.24 23.85 7.11
C ARG A 57 -22.23 23.92 5.98
N LEU A 58 -22.46 23.19 4.89
CA LEU A 58 -21.60 23.19 3.70
C LEU A 58 -21.43 24.58 3.07
N LYS A 59 -22.48 25.41 3.09
CA LYS A 59 -22.44 26.79 2.56
C LYS A 59 -21.70 27.76 3.47
N MET A 60 -21.74 27.55 4.78
CA MET A 60 -21.11 28.42 5.76
C MET A 60 -19.61 28.12 5.91
N ASP A 61 -19.27 26.84 6.04
CA ASP A 61 -17.91 26.38 6.30
C ASP A 61 -17.80 24.91 5.87
N LYS A 62 -17.14 24.66 4.72
CA LYS A 62 -16.98 23.32 4.17
C LYS A 62 -16.17 22.41 5.10
N GLU A 63 -15.20 22.95 5.83
CA GLU A 63 -14.33 22.17 6.72
C GLU A 63 -15.08 21.73 7.98
N LYS A 64 -16.10 22.50 8.40
CA LYS A 64 -16.94 22.19 9.57
C LYS A 64 -18.26 21.51 9.23
N ALA A 65 -18.47 21.13 7.97
CA ALA A 65 -19.70 20.46 7.55
C ALA A 65 -20.01 19.19 8.38
N PHE A 66 -18.97 18.49 8.82
CA PHE A 66 -19.03 17.29 9.65
C PHE A 66 -18.62 17.52 11.12
N ALA A 67 -18.66 18.76 11.61
CA ALA A 67 -18.43 19.04 13.02
C ALA A 67 -19.53 18.45 13.90
N ILE A 68 -19.19 18.08 15.14
CA ILE A 68 -20.20 17.67 16.15
C ILE A 68 -21.21 18.81 16.34
N PRO A 69 -22.53 18.54 16.42
CA PRO A 69 -23.54 19.56 16.71
C PRO A 69 -23.22 20.37 17.96
N ASP A 70 -23.55 21.66 17.96
CA ASP A 70 -23.41 22.54 19.12
C ASP A 70 -24.16 21.96 20.34
N GLN A 71 -23.38 21.39 21.27
CA GLN A 71 -23.91 20.71 22.45
C GLN A 71 -24.63 21.67 23.40
N GLU A 72 -24.21 22.94 23.44
CA GLU A 72 -24.89 23.94 24.27
C GLU A 72 -26.31 24.20 23.74
N LEU A 73 -26.45 24.33 22.41
CA LEU A 73 -27.74 24.50 21.76
C LEU A 73 -28.62 23.25 21.88
N VAL A 74 -28.04 22.05 21.77
CA VAL A 74 -28.75 20.78 22.00
C VAL A 74 -29.31 20.74 23.43
N THR A 75 -28.47 20.92 24.46
CA THR A 75 -28.90 20.87 25.86
C THR A 75 -29.93 21.94 26.20
N LYS A 76 -29.79 23.16 25.66
CA LYS A 76 -30.81 24.21 25.82
C LYS A 76 -32.16 23.79 25.21
N THR A 77 -32.13 23.16 24.04
CA THR A 77 -33.33 22.70 23.34
C THR A 77 -34.00 21.55 24.08
N GLU A 78 -33.23 20.57 24.59
CA GLU A 78 -33.72 19.46 25.42
C GLU A 78 -34.39 19.99 26.70
N SER A 79 -33.73 20.90 27.42
CA SER A 79 -34.30 21.50 28.64
C SER A 79 -35.60 22.24 28.36
N ALA A 80 -35.68 22.96 27.24
CA ALA A 80 -36.90 23.66 26.83
C ALA A 80 -38.01 22.68 26.44
N TYR A 81 -37.68 21.60 25.72
CA TYR A 81 -38.61 20.52 25.37
C TYR A 81 -39.19 19.85 26.62
N ASP A 82 -38.34 19.46 27.58
CA ASP A 82 -38.78 18.77 28.80
C ASP A 82 -39.71 19.64 29.64
N LYS A 83 -39.37 20.93 29.79
CA LYS A 83 -40.24 21.91 30.47
C LYS A 83 -41.58 22.05 29.76
N ALA A 84 -41.57 22.18 28.43
CA ALA A 84 -42.79 22.29 27.64
C ALA A 84 -43.65 21.01 27.73
N LYS A 85 -43.03 19.83 27.60
CA LYS A 85 -43.70 18.53 27.65
C LYS A 85 -44.34 18.27 29.01
N LYS A 86 -43.61 18.59 30.10
CA LYS A 86 -44.15 18.54 31.47
C LYS A 86 -45.36 19.46 31.62
N SER A 87 -45.30 20.67 31.08
CA SER A 87 -46.41 21.64 31.12
C SER A 87 -47.63 21.16 30.31
N VAL A 88 -47.42 20.64 29.10
CA VAL A 88 -48.49 20.10 28.23
C VAL A 88 -49.19 18.91 28.88
N ASN A 89 -48.46 18.07 29.63
CA ASN A 89 -49.07 16.94 30.33
C ASN A 89 -50.10 17.37 31.39
N ASN A 90 -49.97 18.58 31.93
CA ASN A 90 -50.86 19.17 32.94
C ASN A 90 -52.07 19.92 32.33
N ILE A 91 -52.15 20.06 31.00
CA ILE A 91 -53.31 20.65 30.32
C ILE A 91 -54.53 19.72 30.44
N LYS A 92 -55.65 20.26 30.90
CA LYS A 92 -56.92 19.53 31.09
C LYS A 92 -57.67 19.28 29.77
N ASP A 93 -57.69 20.26 28.87
CA ASP A 93 -58.39 20.13 27.60
C ASP A 93 -57.64 19.19 26.66
N LYS A 94 -58.34 18.14 26.21
CA LYS A 94 -57.75 17.08 25.39
C LYS A 94 -57.31 17.59 24.01
N LYS A 95 -58.08 18.49 23.39
CA LYS A 95 -57.79 18.99 22.03
C LYS A 95 -56.58 19.92 22.05
N ASP A 96 -56.49 20.79 23.04
CA ASP A 96 -55.34 21.68 23.23
C ASP A 96 -54.07 20.91 23.53
N LYS A 97 -54.17 19.89 24.40
CA LYS A 97 -53.07 18.97 24.68
C LYS A 97 -52.58 18.26 23.42
N GLU A 98 -53.49 17.66 22.64
CA GLU A 98 -53.14 16.99 21.38
C GLU A 98 -52.50 17.93 20.36
N LYS A 99 -52.99 19.18 20.26
CA LYS A 99 -52.42 20.21 19.38
C LYS A 99 -50.99 20.57 19.77
N MET A 100 -50.73 20.80 21.06
CA MET A 100 -49.38 21.12 21.57
C MET A 100 -48.44 19.93 21.47
N ASP A 101 -48.93 18.71 21.73
CA ASP A 101 -48.14 17.49 21.57
C ASP A 101 -47.72 17.28 20.12
N LYS A 102 -48.58 17.57 19.13
CA LYS A 102 -48.22 17.51 17.71
C LYS A 102 -47.08 18.46 17.36
N ARG A 103 -47.05 19.65 17.96
CA ARG A 103 -45.97 20.62 17.78
C ARG A 103 -44.66 20.13 18.41
N LEU A 104 -44.73 19.64 19.64
CA LEU A 104 -43.57 19.07 20.34
C LEU A 104 -42.99 17.83 19.64
N LYS A 105 -43.77 17.07 18.87
CA LYS A 105 -43.22 16.00 18.01
C LYS A 105 -42.20 16.51 16.99
N SER A 106 -42.37 17.73 16.48
CA SER A 106 -41.41 18.33 15.55
C SER A 106 -40.11 18.70 16.26
N VAL A 107 -40.21 19.22 17.49
CA VAL A 107 -39.04 19.50 18.35
C VAL A 107 -38.29 18.21 18.68
N GLN A 108 -39.03 17.17 19.07
CA GLN A 108 -38.48 15.85 19.38
C GLN A 108 -37.74 15.25 18.17
N LEU A 109 -38.29 15.38 16.96
CA LEU A 109 -37.63 14.92 15.74
C LEU A 109 -36.28 15.62 15.50
N VAL A 110 -36.20 16.94 15.71
CA VAL A 110 -34.94 17.68 15.55
C VAL A 110 -33.91 17.24 16.59
N LEU A 111 -34.31 17.02 17.85
CA LEU A 111 -33.43 16.49 18.89
C LEU A 111 -32.93 15.07 18.56
N SER A 112 -33.82 14.19 18.07
CA SER A 112 -33.44 12.86 17.62
C SER A 112 -32.46 12.90 16.45
N ASN A 113 -32.66 13.81 15.49
CA ASN A 113 -31.73 14.01 14.38
C ASN A 113 -30.35 14.50 14.87
N ALA A 114 -30.32 15.47 15.78
CA ALA A 114 -29.07 15.97 16.35
C ALA A 114 -28.30 14.87 17.10
N SER A 115 -29.00 14.05 17.90
CA SER A 115 -28.41 12.91 18.60
C SER A 115 -27.89 11.83 17.65
N ALA A 116 -28.62 11.53 16.57
CA ALA A 116 -28.18 10.59 15.55
C ALA A 116 -26.91 11.08 14.82
N ILE A 117 -26.86 12.37 14.48
CA ILE A 117 -25.67 13.00 13.86
C ILE A 117 -24.47 12.96 14.81
N ASP A 118 -24.65 13.36 16.07
CA ASP A 118 -23.59 13.32 17.09
C ASP A 118 -23.00 11.91 17.24
N THR A 119 -23.87 10.91 17.40
CA THR A 119 -23.47 9.51 17.54
C THR A 119 -22.73 9.01 16.30
N ALA A 120 -23.28 9.28 15.11
CA ALA A 120 -22.71 8.85 13.85
C ALA A 120 -21.31 9.47 13.62
N LEU A 121 -21.14 10.77 13.87
CA LEU A 121 -19.86 11.45 13.72
C LEU A 121 -18.81 10.95 14.73
N LYS A 122 -19.18 10.75 16.00
CA LYS A 122 -18.28 10.18 17.00
C LYS A 122 -17.83 8.77 16.61
N LYS A 123 -18.78 7.90 16.24
CA LYS A 123 -18.49 6.53 15.82
C LYS A 123 -17.70 6.44 14.51
N GLY A 124 -18.00 7.30 13.55
CA GLY A 124 -17.24 7.41 12.31
C GLY A 124 -15.79 7.84 12.57
N ASN A 125 -15.57 8.80 13.48
CA ASN A 125 -14.23 9.21 13.89
C ASN A 125 -13.48 8.12 14.66
N GLU A 126 -14.14 7.40 15.57
CA GLU A 126 -13.59 6.22 16.27
C GLU A 126 -13.14 5.16 15.26
N PHE A 127 -13.98 4.84 14.27
CA PHE A 127 -13.65 3.89 13.21
C PHE A 127 -12.42 4.34 12.38
N ASN A 128 -12.42 5.60 11.93
CA ASN A 128 -11.30 6.16 11.17
C ASN A 128 -9.99 6.18 11.95
N GLN A 129 -10.08 6.37 13.28
CA GLN A 129 -8.91 6.29 14.15
C GLN A 129 -8.45 4.84 14.32
N ALA A 130 -9.38 3.90 14.54
CA ALA A 130 -9.06 2.48 14.64
C ALA A 130 -8.40 1.95 13.35
N GLU A 131 -8.82 2.44 12.18
CA GLU A 131 -8.19 2.11 10.89
C GLU A 131 -6.73 2.58 10.88
N LYS A 132 -6.48 3.85 11.20
CA LYS A 132 -5.12 4.42 11.28
C LYS A 132 -4.25 3.68 12.28
N ASP A 133 -4.80 3.35 13.44
CA ASP A 133 -4.09 2.64 14.51
C ASP A 133 -3.70 1.23 14.06
N LEU A 134 -4.60 0.51 13.37
CA LEU A 134 -4.30 -0.80 12.80
C LEU A 134 -3.21 -0.72 11.73
N VAL A 135 -3.29 0.27 10.82
CA VAL A 135 -2.24 0.50 9.81
C VAL A 135 -0.89 0.79 10.46
N ALA A 136 -0.85 1.70 11.42
CA ALA A 136 0.36 2.03 12.15
C ALA A 136 0.93 0.81 12.87
N PHE A 137 0.06 0.01 13.48
CA PHE A 137 0.44 -1.19 14.23
C PHE A 137 1.12 -2.22 13.33
N TYR A 138 0.48 -2.65 12.23
CA TYR A 138 1.08 -3.68 11.37
C TYR A 138 2.26 -3.16 10.55
N THR A 139 2.37 -1.85 10.33
CA THR A 139 3.52 -1.25 9.64
C THR A 139 4.77 -1.29 10.51
N GLN A 140 4.60 -1.01 11.82
CA GLN A 140 5.70 -0.99 12.78
C GLN A 140 6.02 -2.38 13.34
N ASN A 141 5.00 -3.22 13.53
CA ASN A 141 5.09 -4.50 14.21
C ASN A 141 4.44 -5.65 13.41
N PRO A 142 4.86 -5.90 12.16
CA PRO A 142 4.20 -6.84 11.25
C PRO A 142 4.21 -8.32 11.70
N LEU A 143 5.09 -8.67 12.64
CA LEU A 143 5.24 -10.02 13.21
C LEU A 143 4.73 -10.12 14.66
N SER A 144 4.01 -9.11 15.15
CA SER A 144 3.51 -9.14 16.53
C SER A 144 2.38 -10.15 16.70
N ALA A 145 2.46 -10.96 17.75
CA ALA A 145 1.39 -11.89 18.15
C ALA A 145 0.08 -11.16 18.50
N ASP A 146 0.16 -9.87 18.88
CA ASP A 146 -1.02 -9.06 19.19
C ASP A 146 -1.79 -8.60 17.93
N LEU A 147 -1.25 -8.82 16.72
CA LEU A 147 -1.91 -8.40 15.48
C LEU A 147 -3.27 -9.06 15.31
N GLU A 148 -3.42 -10.35 15.66
CA GLU A 148 -4.70 -11.05 15.56
C GLU A 148 -5.76 -10.44 16.50
N VAL A 149 -5.35 -10.00 17.69
CA VAL A 149 -6.23 -9.29 18.63
C VAL A 149 -6.66 -7.96 18.04
N LYS A 150 -5.72 -7.20 17.45
CA LYS A 150 -6.01 -5.91 16.79
C LYS A 150 -6.94 -6.04 15.59
N VAL A 151 -6.80 -7.11 14.80
CA VAL A 151 -7.74 -7.46 13.73
C VAL A 151 -9.14 -7.65 14.30
N GLY A 152 -9.31 -8.45 15.36
CA GLY A 152 -10.61 -8.69 15.98
C GLY A 152 -11.26 -7.43 16.58
N GLU A 153 -10.47 -6.55 17.19
CA GLU A 153 -10.93 -5.24 17.67
C GLU A 153 -11.47 -4.36 16.53
N PHE A 154 -10.75 -4.33 15.40
CA PHE A 154 -11.17 -3.56 14.23
C PHE A 154 -12.41 -4.16 13.55
N GLU A 155 -12.49 -5.48 13.40
CA GLU A 155 -13.68 -6.16 12.86
C GLU A 155 -14.94 -5.84 13.65
N LYS A 156 -14.85 -5.90 14.98
CA LYS A 156 -15.96 -5.54 15.86
C LYS A 156 -16.40 -4.10 15.60
N THR A 157 -15.46 -3.16 15.56
CA THR A 157 -15.73 -1.74 15.31
C THR A 157 -16.35 -1.53 13.91
N SER A 158 -15.85 -2.25 12.89
CA SER A 158 -16.36 -2.18 11.52
C SER A 158 -17.77 -2.74 11.39
N SER A 159 -18.13 -3.77 12.15
CA SER A 159 -19.47 -4.38 12.09
C SER A 159 -20.61 -3.45 12.52
N GLU A 160 -20.29 -2.42 13.31
CA GLU A 160 -21.26 -1.43 13.80
C GLU A 160 -21.58 -0.36 12.74
N LYS A 161 -20.78 -0.27 11.66
CA LYS A 161 -20.84 0.77 10.62
C LYS A 161 -22.19 0.81 9.87
N ASP A 162 -22.70 -0.34 9.46
CA ASP A 162 -23.89 -0.45 8.59
C ASP A 162 -25.16 0.13 9.22
N ASN A 163 -25.16 0.27 10.55
CA ASN A 163 -26.30 0.82 11.28
C ASN A 163 -26.21 2.33 11.51
N LEU A 164 -25.02 2.94 11.38
CA LEU A 164 -24.81 4.37 11.67
C LEU A 164 -25.57 5.28 10.70
N GLN A 165 -25.66 4.90 9.42
CA GLN A 165 -26.36 5.71 8.41
C GLN A 165 -27.89 5.63 8.51
N LYS A 166 -28.45 4.59 9.13
CA LYS A 166 -29.89 4.32 9.10
C LYS A 166 -30.69 5.37 9.87
N SER A 167 -30.12 5.87 10.97
CA SER A 167 -30.73 6.87 11.86
C SER A 167 -30.48 8.31 11.41
N LEU A 168 -29.62 8.54 10.41
CA LEU A 168 -29.30 9.89 9.95
C LEU A 168 -30.44 10.54 9.17
N PRO A 169 -30.56 11.88 9.23
CA PRO A 169 -31.41 12.64 8.31
C PRO A 169 -31.05 12.40 6.84
N THR A 170 -32.03 12.50 5.94
CA THR A 170 -31.85 12.16 4.51
C THR A 170 -30.72 12.94 3.85
N ASP A 171 -30.56 14.22 4.18
CA ASP A 171 -29.50 15.10 3.67
C ASP A 171 -28.10 14.74 4.18
N TRP A 172 -28.00 13.95 5.26
CA TRP A 172 -26.74 13.50 5.85
C TRP A 172 -26.28 12.13 5.35
N LYS A 173 -27.18 11.23 4.94
CA LYS A 173 -26.84 9.83 4.65
C LYS A 173 -25.68 9.68 3.66
N LYS A 174 -25.85 10.21 2.45
CA LYS A 174 -24.86 10.12 1.38
C LYS A 174 -23.56 10.88 1.71
N PRO A 175 -23.59 12.16 2.16
CA PRO A 175 -22.37 12.86 2.54
C PRO A 175 -21.59 12.18 3.66
N PHE A 176 -22.27 11.63 4.66
CA PHE A 176 -21.63 10.89 5.76
C PHE A 176 -20.94 9.62 5.25
N GLU A 177 -21.60 8.86 4.38
CA GLU A 177 -21.01 7.68 3.74
C GLU A 177 -19.74 8.03 2.95
N GLU A 178 -19.79 9.09 2.14
CA GLU A 178 -18.69 9.47 1.24
C GLU A 178 -17.50 10.13 1.96
N ASN A 179 -17.74 10.85 3.07
CA ASN A 179 -16.71 11.72 3.66
C ASN A 179 -16.27 11.30 5.06
N VAL A 180 -17.10 10.58 5.82
CA VAL A 180 -16.79 10.16 7.19
C VAL A 180 -16.52 8.66 7.25
N LEU A 181 -17.27 7.87 6.51
CA LEU A 181 -17.22 6.41 6.56
C LEU A 181 -16.28 5.81 5.52
N LYS A 182 -14.97 5.91 5.75
CA LYS A 182 -13.97 5.29 4.87
C LYS A 182 -14.18 3.77 4.72
N ASP A 183 -13.78 3.25 3.57
CA ASP A 183 -13.77 1.82 3.32
C ASP A 183 -12.50 1.18 3.92
N GLY A 184 -12.64 0.63 5.13
CA GLY A 184 -11.56 -0.09 5.81
C GLY A 184 -11.39 -1.55 5.37
N SER A 185 -12.14 -2.03 4.38
CA SER A 185 -12.11 -3.45 3.94
C SER A 185 -10.71 -3.88 3.49
N THR A 186 -10.01 -3.03 2.75
CA THR A 186 -8.64 -3.29 2.27
C THR A 186 -7.63 -3.35 3.42
N VAL A 187 -7.78 -2.46 4.40
CA VAL A 187 -6.94 -2.44 5.61
C VAL A 187 -7.15 -3.71 6.43
N LEU A 188 -8.41 -4.11 6.63
CA LEU A 188 -8.75 -5.34 7.33
C LEU A 188 -8.21 -6.58 6.61
N GLN A 189 -8.37 -6.66 5.29
CA GLN A 189 -7.88 -7.79 4.50
C GLN A 189 -6.36 -7.89 4.57
N THR A 190 -5.65 -6.77 4.43
CA THR A 190 -4.19 -6.72 4.57
C THR A 190 -3.74 -7.27 5.92
N ALA A 191 -4.40 -6.85 7.02
CA ALA A 191 -4.06 -7.32 8.35
C ALA A 191 -4.37 -8.83 8.54
N LYS A 192 -5.46 -9.33 7.96
CA LYS A 192 -5.77 -10.77 7.95
C LYS A 192 -4.73 -11.59 7.19
N ASP A 193 -4.31 -11.09 6.03
CA ASP A 193 -3.29 -11.75 5.20
C ASP A 193 -1.97 -11.85 5.98
N LEU A 194 -1.58 -10.79 6.69
CA LEU A 194 -0.41 -10.81 7.57
C LEU A 194 -0.51 -11.87 8.68
N VAL A 195 -1.66 -11.97 9.35
CA VAL A 195 -1.91 -13.01 10.37
C VAL A 195 -1.85 -14.41 9.76
N ALA A 196 -2.42 -14.60 8.57
CA ALA A 196 -2.41 -15.89 7.89
C ALA A 196 -0.97 -16.33 7.53
N VAL A 197 -0.14 -15.41 7.03
CA VAL A 197 1.27 -15.71 6.74
C VAL A 197 2.03 -16.07 8.01
N GLN A 198 1.82 -15.36 9.12
CA GLN A 198 2.45 -15.69 10.41
C GLN A 198 2.11 -17.12 10.86
N LYS A 199 0.83 -17.49 10.82
CA LYS A 199 0.38 -18.85 11.15
C LYS A 199 1.00 -19.90 10.23
N ASN A 200 1.14 -19.60 8.95
CA ASN A 200 1.78 -20.50 8.00
C ASN A 200 3.29 -20.65 8.27
N LEU A 201 3.98 -19.57 8.69
CA LEU A 201 5.38 -19.62 9.11
C LEU A 201 5.57 -20.49 10.36
N ASP A 202 4.69 -20.36 11.36
CA ASP A 202 4.72 -21.20 12.56
C ASP A 202 4.46 -22.67 12.24
N SER A 203 3.51 -22.93 11.34
CA SER A 203 3.21 -24.27 10.83
C SER A 203 4.42 -24.87 10.09
N LEU A 204 5.08 -24.08 9.22
CA LEU A 204 6.29 -24.50 8.52
C LEU A 204 7.42 -24.83 9.50
N ASN A 205 7.66 -23.97 10.49
CA ASN A 205 8.70 -24.19 11.50
C ASN A 205 8.48 -25.50 12.26
N THR A 206 7.24 -25.77 12.65
CA THR A 206 6.84 -27.01 13.31
C THR A 206 7.06 -28.21 12.38
N PHE A 207 6.70 -28.09 11.11
CA PHE A 207 6.83 -29.17 10.12
C PHE A 207 8.30 -29.49 9.81
N ILE A 208 9.17 -28.49 9.70
CA ILE A 208 10.62 -28.66 9.53
C ILE A 208 11.23 -29.32 10.77
N THR A 209 10.86 -28.85 11.97
CA THR A 209 11.36 -29.41 13.25
C THR A 209 11.00 -30.89 13.40
N ASN A 210 9.82 -31.28 12.94
CA ASN A 210 9.35 -32.68 12.96
C ASN A 210 9.84 -33.52 11.77
N GLN A 211 10.85 -33.03 11.02
CA GLN A 211 11.41 -33.73 9.86
C GLN A 211 10.37 -34.09 8.80
N GLY A 212 9.46 -33.17 8.50
CA GLY A 212 8.46 -33.33 7.46
C GLY A 212 9.05 -33.68 6.09
N GLU A 213 8.21 -34.22 5.21
CA GLU A 213 8.62 -34.62 3.86
C GLU A 213 9.12 -33.42 3.04
N LYS A 214 10.23 -33.59 2.34
CA LYS A 214 10.89 -32.58 1.50
C LYS A 214 9.92 -31.88 0.54
N THR A 215 9.14 -32.66 -0.21
CA THR A 215 8.19 -32.16 -1.22
C THR A 215 7.14 -31.23 -0.61
N GLU A 216 6.66 -31.58 0.58
CA GLU A 216 5.65 -30.81 1.30
C GLU A 216 6.25 -29.57 1.98
N ILE A 217 7.51 -29.63 2.45
CA ILE A 217 8.25 -28.44 2.91
C ILE A 217 8.44 -27.45 1.75
N ASP A 218 8.92 -27.91 0.58
CA ASP A 218 9.13 -27.08 -0.62
C ASP A 218 7.82 -26.39 -1.07
N LYS A 219 6.71 -27.14 -1.03
CA LYS A 219 5.38 -26.62 -1.33
C LYS A 219 4.95 -25.53 -0.34
N LYS A 220 5.05 -25.78 0.97
CA LYS A 220 4.72 -24.79 2.01
C LYS A 220 5.55 -23.51 1.90
N ILE A 221 6.85 -23.63 1.64
CA ILE A 221 7.73 -22.48 1.40
C ILE A 221 7.24 -21.67 0.19
N THR A 222 6.84 -22.33 -0.89
CA THR A 222 6.35 -21.68 -2.12
C THR A 222 5.01 -20.97 -1.90
N GLU A 223 4.08 -21.60 -1.19
CA GLU A 223 2.78 -21.01 -0.81
C GLU A 223 2.99 -19.78 0.08
N ILE A 224 3.87 -19.86 1.08
CA ILE A 224 4.21 -18.74 1.95
C ILE A 224 4.85 -17.59 1.17
N LYS A 225 5.81 -17.87 0.27
CA LYS A 225 6.40 -16.83 -0.60
C LYS A 225 5.36 -16.11 -1.44
N THR A 226 4.42 -16.86 -2.01
CA THR A 226 3.32 -16.32 -2.82
C THR A 226 2.39 -15.44 -1.97
N ALA A 227 2.07 -15.88 -0.75
CA ALA A 227 1.28 -15.08 0.18
C ALA A 227 2.02 -13.79 0.60
N ILE A 228 3.34 -13.86 0.84
CA ILE A 228 4.17 -12.69 1.13
C ILE A 228 4.21 -11.71 -0.05
N SER A 229 4.32 -12.19 -1.29
CA SER A 229 4.36 -11.28 -2.46
C SER A 229 3.07 -10.50 -2.68
N ASN A 230 1.94 -11.04 -2.22
CA ASN A 230 0.61 -10.42 -2.38
C ASN A 230 0.28 -9.39 -1.31
N ILE A 231 1.03 -9.36 -0.19
CA ILE A 231 0.90 -8.29 0.81
C ILE A 231 1.29 -6.96 0.14
N SER A 232 0.71 -5.82 0.49
CA SER A 232 1.06 -4.51 -0.10
C SER A 232 2.03 -3.69 0.76
N VAL A 233 2.25 -4.11 2.00
CA VAL A 233 3.00 -3.35 3.02
C VAL A 233 4.46 -3.75 3.01
N GLU A 234 5.33 -2.93 2.43
CA GLU A 234 6.76 -3.24 2.20
C GLU A 234 7.57 -3.55 3.47
N PRO A 235 7.44 -2.81 4.60
CA PRO A 235 8.10 -3.19 5.85
C PRO A 235 7.68 -4.58 6.33
N ALA A 236 6.39 -4.92 6.16
CA ALA A 236 5.85 -6.21 6.55
C ALA A 236 6.37 -7.34 5.64
N LYS A 237 6.40 -7.13 4.31
CA LYS A 237 7.02 -8.08 3.37
C LYS A 237 8.46 -8.38 3.74
N THR A 238 9.24 -7.34 4.04
CA THR A 238 10.65 -7.46 4.39
C THR A 238 10.81 -8.31 5.65
N ALA A 239 10.04 -8.02 6.70
CA ALA A 239 10.06 -8.76 7.95
C ALA A 239 9.63 -10.24 7.77
N LEU A 240 8.56 -10.49 7.01
CA LEU A 240 8.07 -11.84 6.75
C LEU A 240 9.03 -12.66 5.89
N ASN A 241 9.67 -12.07 4.88
CA ASN A 241 10.70 -12.75 4.08
C ASN A 241 11.93 -13.09 4.93
N ALA A 242 12.36 -12.18 5.81
CA ALA A 242 13.45 -12.46 6.76
C ALA A 242 13.07 -13.62 7.69
N LYS A 243 11.84 -13.64 8.21
CA LYS A 243 11.35 -14.71 9.07
C LYS A 243 11.24 -16.04 8.32
N LEU A 244 10.79 -16.03 7.06
CA LEU A 244 10.77 -17.23 6.21
C LEU A 244 12.18 -17.79 6.00
N ALA A 245 13.17 -16.93 5.74
CA ALA A 245 14.55 -17.35 5.58
C ALA A 245 15.11 -17.98 6.87
N GLU A 246 14.81 -17.37 8.02
CA GLU A 246 15.17 -17.90 9.35
C GLU A 246 14.57 -19.29 9.58
N VAL A 247 13.26 -19.43 9.39
CA VAL A 247 12.52 -20.70 9.59
C VAL A 247 12.98 -21.79 8.61
N SER A 248 13.28 -21.42 7.36
CA SER A 248 13.66 -22.39 6.32
C SER A 248 15.13 -22.80 6.38
N LYS A 249 15.97 -22.06 7.11
CA LYS A 249 17.43 -22.27 7.13
C LYS A 249 17.84 -23.71 7.50
N PRO A 250 17.33 -24.34 8.58
CA PRO A 250 17.74 -25.71 8.94
C PRO A 250 17.46 -26.73 7.83
N TYR A 251 16.35 -26.55 7.11
CA TYR A 251 15.97 -27.40 5.98
C TYR A 251 16.89 -27.19 4.77
N LEU A 252 17.17 -25.94 4.41
CA LEU A 252 18.04 -25.60 3.29
C LEU A 252 19.49 -26.06 3.52
N ASP A 253 20.00 -25.92 4.75
CA ASP A 253 21.33 -26.40 5.13
C ASP A 253 21.41 -27.93 5.02
N LYS A 254 20.36 -28.66 5.42
CA LYS A 254 20.28 -30.13 5.28
C LYS A 254 20.34 -30.55 3.81
N ILE A 255 19.55 -29.91 2.93
CA ILE A 255 19.57 -30.21 1.49
C ILE A 255 20.93 -29.91 0.87
N ALA A 256 21.56 -28.79 1.24
CA ALA A 256 22.88 -28.44 0.73
C ALA A 256 23.94 -29.48 1.10
N GLN A 257 23.89 -30.00 2.34
CA GLN A 257 24.77 -31.09 2.78
C GLN A 257 24.49 -32.41 2.05
N GLU A 258 23.22 -32.75 1.81
CA GLU A 258 22.83 -33.94 1.04
C GLU A 258 23.32 -33.85 -0.42
N ALA A 259 23.17 -32.69 -1.06
CA ALA A 259 23.63 -32.45 -2.43
C ALA A 259 25.16 -32.51 -2.55
N GLN A 260 25.90 -31.99 -1.56
CA GLN A 260 27.36 -32.12 -1.52
C GLN A 260 27.80 -33.58 -1.42
N LYS A 261 27.17 -34.36 -0.54
CA LYS A 261 27.45 -35.81 -0.42
C LYS A 261 27.16 -36.56 -1.71
N GLU A 262 26.09 -36.20 -2.42
CA GLU A 262 25.76 -36.79 -3.71
C GLU A 262 26.80 -36.47 -4.80
N GLN A 263 27.28 -35.23 -4.85
CA GLN A 263 28.34 -34.83 -5.78
C GLN A 263 29.68 -35.50 -5.47
N GLU A 264 30.02 -35.67 -4.18
CA GLU A 264 31.22 -36.39 -3.75
C GLU A 264 31.13 -37.88 -4.13
N ALA A 265 29.99 -38.53 -3.89
CA ALA A 265 29.75 -39.91 -4.28
C ALA A 265 29.82 -40.12 -5.80
N GLN A 266 29.32 -39.18 -6.59
CA GLN A 266 29.41 -39.22 -8.06
C GLN A 266 30.87 -39.08 -8.54
N LYS A 267 31.65 -38.17 -7.96
CA LYS A 267 33.08 -38.02 -8.26
C LYS A 267 33.88 -39.28 -7.91
N GLU A 268 33.54 -39.93 -6.80
CA GLU A 268 34.21 -41.15 -6.38
C GLU A 268 33.89 -42.33 -7.30
N GLN A 269 32.64 -42.44 -7.78
CA GLN A 269 32.26 -43.42 -8.81
C GLN A 269 32.93 -43.18 -10.16
N GLU A 270 33.06 -41.91 -10.58
CA GLU A 270 33.77 -41.55 -11.82
C GLU A 270 35.28 -41.83 -11.72
N ALA A 271 35.90 -41.54 -10.57
CA ALA A 271 37.31 -41.85 -10.31
C ALA A 271 37.58 -43.37 -10.33
N GLN A 272 36.66 -44.18 -9.78
CA GLN A 272 36.76 -45.64 -9.84
C GLN A 272 36.58 -46.20 -11.25
N LYS A 273 35.70 -45.62 -12.08
CA LYS A 273 35.56 -45.96 -13.50
C LYS A 273 36.78 -45.55 -14.34
N ALA A 274 37.39 -44.40 -14.04
CA ALA A 274 38.60 -43.94 -14.72
C ALA A 274 39.83 -44.80 -14.38
N ALA A 275 39.96 -45.25 -13.13
CA ALA A 275 41.02 -46.16 -12.71
C ALA A 275 40.91 -47.56 -13.35
N ALA A 276 39.68 -48.01 -13.66
CA ALA A 276 39.43 -49.30 -14.31
C ALA A 276 39.63 -49.30 -15.84
N SER A 277 39.88 -48.13 -16.46
CA SER A 277 39.95 -47.96 -17.93
C SER A 277 41.31 -47.52 -18.47
N ALA A 278 42.36 -47.45 -17.63
CA ALA A 278 43.72 -47.10 -18.07
C ALA A 278 44.42 -48.26 -18.81
N PRO A 279 44.91 -48.09 -20.06
CA PRO A 279 45.73 -49.08 -20.74
C PRO A 279 47.23 -48.89 -20.45
N THR A 280 47.93 -50.00 -20.26
CA THR A 280 49.39 -50.12 -20.21
C THR A 280 49.98 -50.04 -21.64
N GLY A 281 50.90 -49.09 -21.91
CA GLY A 281 51.81 -49.19 -23.07
C GLY A 281 52.23 -47.89 -23.79
N THR A 282 53.49 -47.50 -23.51
CA THR A 282 54.56 -46.77 -24.24
C THR A 282 54.39 -46.19 -25.68
N THR A 283 55.12 -45.09 -25.90
CA THR A 283 55.84 -44.54 -27.11
C THR A 283 55.28 -43.36 -27.97
N ALA A 284 56.01 -42.23 -27.86
CA ALA A 284 56.56 -41.29 -28.87
C ALA A 284 55.77 -40.70 -30.07
N SER A 285 55.73 -39.34 -30.07
CA SER A 285 56.15 -38.38 -31.13
C SER A 285 55.27 -38.01 -32.36
N LYS A 286 55.00 -36.69 -32.43
CA LYS A 286 54.97 -35.73 -33.56
C LYS A 286 53.77 -35.62 -34.56
N THR A 287 53.18 -34.40 -34.51
CA THR A 287 52.90 -33.44 -35.61
C THR A 287 51.54 -33.41 -36.33
N SER A 288 50.91 -32.23 -36.21
CA SER A 288 50.08 -31.45 -37.16
C SER A 288 48.56 -31.65 -37.32
N SER A 289 47.86 -30.63 -36.82
CA SER A 289 46.78 -29.82 -37.42
C SER A 289 45.36 -30.35 -37.62
N SER A 290 44.44 -29.69 -36.92
CA SER A 290 43.36 -28.83 -37.45
C SER A 290 41.94 -29.25 -37.06
N SER A 291 41.24 -28.25 -36.49
CA SER A 291 39.77 -28.06 -36.38
C SER A 291 39.01 -29.15 -35.62
N THR A 292 38.21 -28.86 -34.59
CA THR A 292 37.08 -27.92 -34.63
C THR A 292 36.61 -27.67 -33.19
N GLU A 293 36.37 -26.41 -32.86
CA GLU A 293 35.30 -25.90 -32.00
C GLU A 293 34.73 -26.87 -30.94
N THR A 294 35.13 -26.70 -29.68
CA THR A 294 34.39 -27.25 -28.54
C THR A 294 33.86 -26.08 -27.72
N ALA A 295 32.54 -25.91 -27.80
CA ALA A 295 31.77 -25.05 -26.94
C ALA A 295 32.04 -25.44 -25.48
N LYS A 296 32.75 -24.55 -24.78
CA LYS A 296 32.96 -24.61 -23.34
C LYS A 296 31.61 -24.38 -22.66
N ALA A 297 31.12 -25.39 -21.95
CA ALA A 297 30.02 -25.25 -21.02
C ALA A 297 30.39 -24.19 -19.97
N THR A 298 29.68 -23.05 -19.95
CA THR A 298 29.96 -21.95 -19.03
C THR A 298 29.15 -22.11 -17.74
N GLN A 299 29.86 -22.01 -16.63
CA GLN A 299 29.38 -22.00 -15.25
C GLN A 299 28.27 -20.95 -14.98
N PRO A 300 27.49 -21.06 -13.89
CA PRO A 300 26.44 -20.09 -13.53
C PRO A 300 27.04 -18.68 -13.30
N THR A 301 26.80 -17.76 -14.22
CA THR A 301 27.32 -16.38 -14.16
C THR A 301 26.42 -15.47 -13.33
N THR A 302 27.03 -14.75 -12.39
CA THR A 302 26.44 -13.56 -11.75
C THR A 302 27.27 -12.37 -12.19
N VAL A 303 26.61 -11.33 -12.68
CA VAL A 303 27.23 -10.09 -13.14
C VAL A 303 26.60 -8.92 -12.41
N THR A 304 27.43 -8.07 -11.83
CA THR A 304 27.01 -6.78 -11.27
C THR A 304 28.04 -5.71 -11.65
N LEU A 305 27.58 -4.66 -12.31
CA LEU A 305 28.37 -3.51 -12.71
C LEU A 305 28.33 -2.45 -11.61
N ASP A 306 29.48 -1.88 -11.26
CA ASP A 306 29.57 -0.81 -10.25
C ASP A 306 29.23 0.56 -10.86
N VAL A 307 27.99 0.70 -11.31
CA VAL A 307 27.48 1.93 -11.94
C VAL A 307 27.24 3.01 -10.87
N PRO A 308 27.78 4.23 -11.01
CA PRO A 308 27.51 5.30 -10.05
C PRO A 308 26.03 5.67 -10.05
N TYR A 309 25.46 5.89 -8.86
CA TYR A 309 24.05 6.22 -8.72
C TYR A 309 23.77 7.71 -8.96
N VAL A 310 22.67 8.00 -9.65
CA VAL A 310 22.13 9.35 -9.84
C VAL A 310 20.64 9.32 -9.51
N SER A 311 20.24 10.04 -8.46
CA SER A 311 18.82 10.21 -8.12
C SER A 311 18.19 11.32 -8.95
N GLN A 312 16.98 11.09 -9.46
CA GLN A 312 16.17 12.14 -10.06
C GLN A 312 15.55 13.07 -9.01
N LEU A 313 15.36 12.59 -7.78
CA LEU A 313 14.68 13.32 -6.72
C LEU A 313 15.57 14.31 -5.98
N THR A 314 16.84 13.97 -5.77
CA THR A 314 17.78 14.83 -5.02
C THR A 314 19.17 14.84 -5.65
N PRO A 315 19.88 15.98 -5.68
CA PRO A 315 19.46 17.32 -5.24
C PRO A 315 18.68 18.12 -6.30
N THR A 316 18.54 17.59 -7.53
CA THR A 316 18.00 18.36 -8.68
C THR A 316 16.47 18.47 -8.68
N TYR A 317 15.75 17.53 -8.04
CA TYR A 317 14.29 17.38 -8.09
C TYR A 317 13.72 17.46 -9.52
N ALA A 318 13.85 16.36 -10.24
CA ALA A 318 13.29 16.12 -11.57
C ALA A 318 12.31 14.93 -11.49
N PRO A 319 11.04 15.16 -11.08
CA PRO A 319 10.06 14.10 -10.86
C PRO A 319 9.77 13.25 -12.11
N MET A 320 10.00 13.79 -13.32
CA MET A 320 9.85 13.08 -14.59
C MET A 320 11.22 12.85 -15.26
N GLY A 321 12.30 12.75 -14.49
CA GLY A 321 13.68 12.71 -14.99
C GLY A 321 14.28 11.32 -15.17
N CYS A 322 13.49 10.25 -15.11
CA CYS A 322 13.98 8.86 -14.99
C CYS A 322 14.85 8.41 -16.17
N GLU A 323 14.51 8.79 -17.40
CA GLU A 323 15.29 8.47 -18.61
C GLU A 323 16.66 9.14 -18.59
N GLY A 324 16.68 10.44 -18.30
CA GLY A 324 17.91 11.23 -18.27
C GLY A 324 18.84 10.79 -17.15
N ALA A 325 18.29 10.54 -15.96
CA ALA A 325 19.07 10.02 -14.83
C ALA A 325 19.65 8.63 -15.13
N SER A 326 18.86 7.73 -15.71
CA SER A 326 19.29 6.37 -16.06
C SER A 326 20.38 6.35 -17.13
N LEU A 327 20.24 7.20 -18.16
CA LEU A 327 21.27 7.35 -19.19
C LEU A 327 22.55 7.94 -18.59
N LEU A 328 22.43 8.96 -17.74
CA LEU A 328 23.58 9.60 -17.09
C LEU A 328 24.36 8.61 -16.21
N MET A 329 23.68 7.71 -15.49
CA MET A 329 24.34 6.63 -14.73
C MET A 329 25.23 5.77 -15.63
N GLY A 330 24.70 5.31 -16.77
CA GLY A 330 25.46 4.51 -17.74
C GLY A 330 26.63 5.28 -18.36
N LEU A 331 26.43 6.54 -18.74
CA LEU A 331 27.48 7.40 -19.30
C LEU A 331 28.61 7.68 -18.30
N LYS A 332 28.27 7.94 -17.03
CA LYS A 332 29.26 8.12 -15.95
C LYS A 332 30.05 6.84 -15.70
N TYR A 333 29.39 5.68 -15.68
CA TYR A 333 30.07 4.38 -15.54
C TYR A 333 31.12 4.15 -16.63
N LYS A 334 30.80 4.53 -17.87
CA LYS A 334 31.72 4.43 -19.01
C LYS A 334 32.73 5.58 -19.12
N GLY A 335 32.69 6.53 -18.19
CA GLY A 335 33.61 7.67 -18.18
C GLY A 335 33.36 8.69 -19.29
N TYR A 336 32.20 8.67 -19.95
CA TYR A 336 31.88 9.59 -21.05
C TYR A 336 31.48 10.99 -20.56
N THR A 337 31.10 11.13 -19.30
CA THR A 337 30.79 12.42 -18.70
C THR A 337 30.88 12.37 -17.18
N ASN A 338 31.12 13.53 -16.57
CA ASN A 338 31.04 13.74 -15.13
C ASN A 338 29.96 14.76 -14.75
N GLU A 339 29.10 15.15 -15.68
CA GLU A 339 28.08 16.19 -15.47
C GLU A 339 27.12 15.92 -14.31
N SER A 340 26.57 17.00 -13.75
CA SER A 340 25.45 16.93 -12.81
C SER A 340 24.16 16.56 -13.54
N LEU A 341 23.18 15.99 -12.82
CA LEU A 341 21.88 15.69 -13.42
C LEU A 341 21.20 16.95 -13.98
N LYS A 342 21.26 18.07 -13.25
CA LYS A 342 20.68 19.35 -13.71
C LYS A 342 21.25 19.76 -15.07
N THR A 343 22.58 19.80 -15.20
CA THR A 343 23.27 20.16 -16.45
C THR A 343 22.90 19.21 -17.59
N PHE A 344 22.84 17.92 -17.30
CA PHE A 344 22.50 16.90 -18.28
C PHE A 344 21.06 17.06 -18.79
N LEU A 345 20.08 17.19 -17.89
CA LEU A 345 18.67 17.38 -18.22
C LEU A 345 18.39 18.73 -18.91
N ASP A 346 19.16 19.78 -18.62
CA ASP A 346 19.06 21.07 -19.31
C ASP A 346 19.41 20.94 -20.80
N LYS A 347 20.44 20.14 -21.11
CA LYS A 347 20.88 19.86 -22.49
C LYS A 347 20.01 18.84 -23.22
N MET A 348 19.23 18.03 -22.50
CA MET A 348 18.34 17.05 -23.11
C MET A 348 17.29 17.76 -23.98
N PRO A 349 17.11 17.35 -25.26
CA PRO A 349 16.15 17.98 -26.15
C PRO A 349 14.72 17.83 -25.60
N LYS A 350 13.88 18.83 -25.87
CA LYS A 350 12.50 18.89 -25.36
C LYS A 350 11.52 19.14 -26.51
N ASP A 351 10.37 18.50 -26.46
CA ASP A 351 9.23 18.67 -27.35
C ASP A 351 8.02 19.02 -26.50
N PRO A 352 7.06 19.84 -26.99
CA PRO A 352 5.86 20.14 -26.22
C PRO A 352 5.07 18.90 -25.79
N ASN A 353 4.97 17.85 -26.62
CA ASN A 353 4.09 16.69 -26.31
C ASN A 353 4.44 15.38 -27.05
N ASN A 354 5.58 15.29 -27.75
CA ASN A 354 5.94 14.09 -28.53
C ASN A 354 7.22 13.40 -28.00
N PRO A 355 7.10 12.27 -27.27
CA PRO A 355 8.26 11.52 -26.77
C PRO A 355 9.07 10.81 -27.87
N TYR A 356 8.54 10.67 -29.09
CA TYR A 356 9.27 10.10 -30.23
C TYR A 356 10.27 11.08 -30.87
N SER A 357 10.10 12.40 -30.68
CA SER A 357 11.00 13.43 -31.22
C SER A 357 12.03 13.91 -30.20
N ALA A 358 11.62 14.15 -28.95
CA ALA A 358 12.46 14.58 -27.84
C ALA A 358 11.75 14.33 -26.50
N PHE A 359 12.22 14.88 -25.38
CA PHE A 359 11.51 14.76 -24.11
C PHE A 359 10.20 15.57 -24.12
N SER A 360 9.05 14.91 -24.00
CA SER A 360 7.73 15.57 -23.99
C SER A 360 7.49 16.33 -22.68
N GLY A 361 7.21 17.62 -22.78
CA GLY A 361 6.96 18.50 -21.64
C GLY A 361 8.27 18.89 -20.92
N SER A 362 8.34 18.65 -19.61
CA SER A 362 9.50 19.02 -18.77
C SER A 362 9.87 17.91 -17.78
N PRO A 363 11.16 17.58 -17.59
CA PRO A 363 11.56 16.59 -16.58
C PRO A 363 11.41 17.12 -15.14
N TYR A 364 11.24 18.43 -14.96
CA TYR A 364 11.27 19.11 -13.65
C TYR A 364 9.90 19.29 -12.98
N GLN A 365 8.82 18.96 -13.67
CA GLN A 365 7.46 19.11 -13.14
C GLN A 365 6.51 18.11 -13.81
N ILE A 366 5.44 17.76 -13.12
CA ILE A 366 4.34 16.96 -13.68
C ILE A 366 3.41 17.91 -14.43
N ILE A 367 2.99 17.53 -15.63
CA ILE A 367 2.12 18.29 -16.52
C ILE A 367 0.94 17.40 -16.93
N ASP A 368 -0.25 17.76 -16.46
CA ASP A 368 -1.46 16.99 -16.72
C ASP A 368 -1.77 16.86 -18.21
N GLY A 369 -2.10 15.64 -18.64
CA GLY A 369 -2.50 15.34 -20.01
C GLY A 369 -1.34 15.17 -21.01
N ILE A 370 -0.09 15.38 -20.58
CA ILE A 370 1.11 15.10 -21.38
C ILE A 370 1.71 13.78 -20.92
N PHE A 371 1.94 12.86 -21.85
CA PHE A 371 2.73 11.67 -21.55
C PHE A 371 4.21 12.06 -21.53
N GLN A 372 4.73 12.43 -20.37
CA GLN A 372 6.09 12.98 -20.22
C GLN A 372 7.13 11.87 -20.20
N SER A 373 7.93 11.79 -21.27
CA SER A 373 9.02 10.83 -21.44
C SER A 373 9.90 11.27 -22.62
N ILE A 374 11.01 10.58 -22.81
CA ILE A 374 11.77 10.57 -24.07
C ILE A 374 11.95 9.10 -24.47
N PHE A 375 11.58 8.72 -25.70
CA PHE A 375 11.67 7.32 -26.13
C PHE A 375 13.08 6.93 -26.60
N PRO A 376 13.37 5.61 -26.73
CA PRO A 376 14.74 5.12 -26.96
C PRO A 376 15.46 5.75 -28.15
N GLY A 377 14.74 6.08 -29.24
CA GLY A 377 15.31 6.75 -30.41
C GLY A 377 15.97 8.10 -30.06
N PRO A 378 15.19 9.12 -29.67
CA PRO A 378 15.74 10.42 -29.28
C PRO A 378 16.64 10.36 -28.03
N LEU A 379 16.39 9.45 -27.08
CA LEU A 379 17.29 9.26 -25.93
C LEU A 379 18.68 8.74 -26.36
N THR A 380 18.71 7.79 -27.32
CA THR A 380 19.97 7.31 -27.92
C THR A 380 20.70 8.45 -28.62
N ALA A 381 19.99 9.22 -29.46
CA ALA A 381 20.59 10.34 -30.18
C ALA A 381 21.18 11.40 -29.23
N PHE A 382 20.50 11.68 -28.12
CA PHE A 382 21.03 12.56 -27.08
C PHE A 382 22.28 11.95 -26.42
N GLY A 383 22.25 10.68 -26.03
CA GLY A 383 23.43 9.99 -25.47
C GLY A 383 24.62 9.94 -26.44
N GLN A 384 24.36 9.86 -27.74
CA GLN A 384 25.38 9.89 -28.79
C GLN A 384 26.15 11.21 -28.88
N SER A 385 25.60 12.31 -28.34
CA SER A 385 26.35 13.56 -28.19
C SER A 385 27.50 13.48 -27.17
N TYR A 386 27.47 12.48 -26.27
CA TYR A 386 28.55 12.20 -25.31
C TYR A 386 29.46 11.07 -25.77
N SER A 387 28.92 10.07 -26.47
CA SER A 387 29.71 8.96 -27.03
C SER A 387 28.96 8.23 -28.14
N SER A 388 29.64 7.96 -29.26
CA SER A 388 29.10 7.15 -30.37
C SER A 388 28.78 5.69 -29.98
N TYR A 389 29.20 5.25 -28.79
CA TYR A 389 28.95 3.90 -28.27
C TYR A 389 27.60 3.75 -27.53
N VAL A 390 26.80 4.82 -27.48
CA VAL A 390 25.39 4.71 -27.08
C VAL A 390 24.57 4.18 -28.26
N ALA A 391 23.77 3.13 -28.04
CA ALA A 391 22.98 2.50 -29.09
C ALA A 391 21.55 2.17 -28.62
N ASN A 392 20.60 2.32 -29.55
CA ASN A 392 19.22 1.90 -29.32
C ASN A 392 19.17 0.37 -29.30
N ALA A 393 18.69 -0.20 -28.18
CA ALA A 393 18.55 -1.63 -27.94
C ALA A 393 17.08 -2.06 -27.89
N THR A 394 16.16 -1.23 -28.37
CA THR A 394 14.74 -1.56 -28.44
C THR A 394 14.52 -2.87 -29.22
N GLY A 395 13.74 -3.77 -28.62
CA GLY A 395 13.47 -5.11 -29.12
C GLY A 395 14.42 -6.18 -28.59
N TYR A 396 15.48 -5.83 -27.86
CA TYR A 396 16.39 -6.82 -27.28
C TYR A 396 15.64 -7.77 -26.34
N SER A 397 15.90 -9.06 -26.48
CA SER A 397 15.47 -10.06 -25.49
C SER A 397 16.25 -9.90 -24.18
N THR A 398 15.72 -10.44 -23.09
CA THR A 398 16.44 -10.39 -21.81
C THR A 398 17.76 -11.15 -21.83
N THR A 399 17.90 -12.17 -22.70
CA THR A 399 19.18 -12.81 -23.00
C THR A 399 20.17 -11.83 -23.65
N GLN A 400 19.72 -11.02 -24.61
CA GLN A 400 20.58 -10.00 -25.24
C GLN A 400 20.95 -8.89 -24.25
N LEU A 401 20.06 -8.52 -23.33
CA LEU A 401 20.39 -7.61 -22.23
C LEU A 401 21.50 -8.19 -21.34
N LYS A 402 21.40 -9.47 -20.96
CA LYS A 402 22.45 -10.17 -20.17
C LYS A 402 23.79 -10.20 -20.91
N GLN A 403 23.78 -10.42 -22.23
CA GLN A 403 25.00 -10.38 -23.06
C GLN A 403 25.66 -8.99 -23.10
N GLU A 404 24.88 -7.91 -23.02
CA GLU A 404 25.45 -6.55 -22.88
C GLU A 404 26.08 -6.38 -21.49
N LEU A 405 25.42 -6.86 -20.43
CA LEU A 405 25.97 -6.84 -19.07
C LEU A 405 27.26 -7.66 -18.95
N ASP A 406 27.33 -8.83 -19.60
CA ASP A 406 28.53 -9.67 -19.64
C ASP A 406 29.72 -8.94 -20.28
N LYS A 407 29.46 -8.00 -21.19
CA LYS A 407 30.46 -7.13 -21.83
C LYS A 407 30.76 -5.86 -21.01
N GLY A 408 30.15 -5.72 -19.83
CA GLY A 408 30.27 -4.55 -18.98
C GLY A 408 29.47 -3.35 -19.50
N ASN A 409 28.39 -3.56 -20.25
CA ASN A 409 27.58 -2.47 -20.81
C ASN A 409 26.28 -2.31 -20.01
N PRO A 410 26.11 -1.23 -19.23
CA PRO A 410 24.83 -0.96 -18.58
C PRO A 410 23.76 -0.63 -19.62
N VAL A 411 22.51 -1.01 -19.32
CA VAL A 411 21.39 -0.83 -20.23
C VAL A 411 20.29 -0.02 -19.55
N VAL A 412 19.91 1.11 -20.14
CA VAL A 412 18.69 1.83 -19.77
C VAL A 412 17.50 1.02 -20.27
N VAL A 413 16.58 0.66 -19.38
CA VAL A 413 15.41 -0.17 -19.68
C VAL A 413 14.13 0.55 -19.27
N TYR A 414 13.12 0.45 -20.11
CA TYR A 414 11.78 0.96 -19.84
C TYR A 414 10.95 -0.21 -19.34
N VAL A 415 10.45 -0.06 -18.13
CA VAL A 415 9.68 -1.04 -17.38
C VAL A 415 8.41 -0.38 -16.86
N THR A 416 7.66 -1.06 -16.01
CA THR A 416 6.56 -0.47 -15.24
C THR A 416 7.08 0.00 -13.87
N LEU A 417 6.48 1.07 -13.36
CA LEU A 417 6.73 1.55 -11.99
C LEU A 417 6.47 0.41 -10.99
N ASP A 418 7.41 0.24 -10.05
CA ASP A 418 7.43 -0.84 -9.06
C ASP A 418 7.34 -2.27 -9.64
N PHE A 419 7.65 -2.44 -10.93
CA PHE A 419 7.44 -3.70 -11.68
C PHE A 419 6.00 -4.21 -11.61
N ALA A 420 5.03 -3.30 -11.42
CA ALA A 420 3.63 -3.62 -11.41
C ALA A 420 3.17 -4.13 -12.79
N LYS A 421 1.97 -4.70 -12.86
CA LYS A 421 1.39 -5.09 -14.16
C LYS A 421 1.28 -3.87 -15.09
N PRO A 422 1.58 -3.99 -16.39
CA PRO A 422 1.41 -2.88 -17.34
C PRO A 422 -0.05 -2.43 -17.41
N ILE A 423 -0.26 -1.12 -17.25
CA ILE A 423 -1.53 -0.44 -17.44
C ILE A 423 -1.46 0.28 -18.78
N TRP A 424 -2.35 -0.03 -19.71
CA TRP A 424 -2.36 0.60 -21.03
C TRP A 424 -3.33 1.77 -21.06
N ALA A 425 -2.89 2.90 -21.60
CA ALA A 425 -3.72 4.07 -21.84
C ALA A 425 -3.38 4.72 -23.18
N LYS A 426 -4.35 5.46 -23.71
CA LYS A 426 -4.21 6.18 -24.98
C LYS A 426 -3.84 7.63 -24.71
N TYR A 427 -2.73 8.08 -25.28
CA TYR A 427 -2.24 9.45 -25.18
C TYR A 427 -2.11 10.09 -26.55
N ASN A 428 -2.44 11.38 -26.66
CA ASN A 428 -2.11 12.15 -27.83
C ASN A 428 -0.65 12.62 -27.74
N MET A 429 0.21 12.10 -28.61
CA MET A 429 1.66 12.34 -28.60
C MET A 429 2.08 13.33 -29.71
N GLY A 430 1.31 14.42 -29.85
CA GLY A 430 1.56 15.46 -30.84
C GLY A 430 1.50 14.93 -32.27
N SER A 431 2.57 15.11 -33.04
CA SER A 431 2.63 14.66 -34.44
C SER A 431 2.62 13.14 -34.60
N ALA A 432 2.86 12.36 -33.54
CA ALA A 432 2.69 10.90 -33.55
C ALA A 432 1.21 10.47 -33.44
N GLY A 433 0.29 11.40 -33.16
CA GLY A 433 -1.13 11.12 -33.02
C GLY A 433 -1.47 10.39 -31.71
N ASP A 434 -2.61 9.71 -31.71
CA ASP A 434 -3.05 8.94 -30.55
C ASP A 434 -2.33 7.58 -30.49
N VAL A 435 -1.60 7.34 -29.40
CA VAL A 435 -0.79 6.13 -29.19
C VAL A 435 -1.26 5.41 -27.93
N ASN A 436 -1.47 4.10 -28.03
CA ASN A 436 -1.69 3.26 -26.85
C ASN A 436 -0.34 2.84 -26.26
N ILE A 437 -0.07 3.26 -25.03
CA ILE A 437 1.23 3.10 -24.36
C ILE A 437 1.02 2.60 -22.92
N VAL A 438 2.09 2.11 -22.30
CA VAL A 438 2.09 1.78 -20.87
C VAL A 438 2.08 3.08 -20.06
N ASP A 439 1.00 3.32 -19.33
CA ASP A 439 0.74 4.52 -18.53
C ASP A 439 1.64 4.58 -17.29
N ASN A 440 1.72 3.47 -16.57
CA ASN A 440 2.60 3.31 -15.41
C ASN A 440 4.05 3.00 -15.80
N MET A 441 4.57 3.62 -16.86
CA MET A 441 5.93 3.41 -17.33
C MET A 441 6.95 4.05 -16.38
N HIS A 442 8.07 3.36 -16.18
CA HIS A 442 9.24 3.84 -15.44
C HIS A 442 10.53 3.46 -16.16
N VAL A 443 11.62 4.18 -15.92
CA VAL A 443 12.90 3.98 -16.61
C VAL A 443 14.04 3.92 -15.62
N MET A 444 14.90 2.92 -15.78
CA MET A 444 15.98 2.62 -14.84
C MET A 444 17.21 2.06 -15.58
N THR A 445 18.34 1.98 -14.89
CA THR A 445 19.55 1.34 -15.44
C THR A 445 19.64 -0.10 -14.97
N LEU A 446 19.58 -1.05 -15.89
CA LEU A 446 19.93 -2.44 -15.65
C LEU A 446 21.46 -2.56 -15.57
N ILE A 447 21.93 -3.11 -14.44
CA ILE A 447 23.35 -3.14 -14.07
C ILE A 447 23.83 -4.53 -13.64
N GLY A 448 23.00 -5.56 -13.75
CA GLY A 448 23.42 -6.91 -13.41
C GLY A 448 22.34 -7.96 -13.53
N TYR A 449 22.75 -9.21 -13.36
CA TYR A 449 21.87 -10.36 -13.19
C TYR A 449 22.58 -11.42 -12.35
N ASN A 450 21.83 -12.35 -11.76
CA ASN A 450 22.40 -13.46 -11.00
C ASN A 450 22.05 -14.82 -11.62
N ASN A 451 22.65 -15.86 -11.05
CA ASN A 451 22.44 -17.25 -11.45
C ASN A 451 21.00 -17.77 -11.24
N THR A 452 20.17 -17.09 -10.45
CA THR A 452 18.75 -17.41 -10.28
C THR A 452 17.86 -16.70 -11.30
N GLY A 453 18.45 -15.94 -12.23
CA GLY A 453 17.76 -15.20 -13.28
C GLY A 453 17.23 -13.83 -12.85
N SER A 454 17.45 -13.42 -11.60
CA SER A 454 17.07 -12.09 -11.11
C SER A 454 17.95 -11.01 -11.72
N TYR A 455 17.42 -9.80 -11.82
CA TYR A 455 18.07 -8.63 -12.42
C TYR A 455 18.46 -7.63 -11.35
N TYR A 456 19.61 -6.98 -11.48
CA TYR A 456 20.06 -5.92 -10.59
C TYR A 456 19.91 -4.58 -11.29
N VAL A 457 19.13 -3.67 -10.71
CA VAL A 457 18.80 -2.37 -11.30
C VAL A 457 19.24 -1.23 -10.42
N ALA A 458 19.54 -0.08 -11.01
CA ALA A 458 19.69 1.21 -10.34
C ALA A 458 18.47 2.08 -10.69
N ASP A 459 17.69 2.43 -9.68
CA ASP A 459 16.40 3.10 -9.83
C ASP A 459 16.51 4.60 -9.49
N PRO A 460 16.42 5.51 -10.46
CA PRO A 460 16.59 6.93 -10.22
C PRO A 460 15.48 7.57 -9.37
N ASP A 461 14.29 6.97 -9.28
CA ASP A 461 13.15 7.46 -8.49
C ASP A 461 13.08 6.82 -7.09
N SER A 462 14.09 6.03 -6.70
CA SER A 462 14.10 5.42 -5.37
C SER A 462 14.17 6.49 -4.27
N ARG A 463 13.12 6.49 -3.43
CA ARG A 463 12.99 7.32 -2.21
C ARG A 463 13.62 6.67 -0.97
N SER A 464 14.18 5.47 -1.14
CA SER A 464 14.86 4.70 -0.10
C SER A 464 16.37 4.84 -0.23
N SER A 465 17.11 4.53 0.84
CA SER A 465 18.56 4.31 0.75
C SER A 465 18.91 3.11 -0.14
N ASN A 466 17.95 2.21 -0.39
CA ASN A 466 18.08 1.10 -1.32
C ASN A 466 17.74 1.55 -2.75
N ASN A 467 18.69 2.21 -3.40
CA ASN A 467 18.57 2.76 -4.75
C ASN A 467 19.05 1.82 -5.86
N LYS A 468 19.70 0.72 -5.48
CA LYS A 468 20.08 -0.36 -6.37
C LYS A 468 19.65 -1.68 -5.76
N TYR A 469 18.82 -2.45 -6.45
CA TYR A 469 18.19 -3.62 -5.85
C TYR A 469 17.95 -4.73 -6.86
N TRP A 470 17.79 -5.94 -6.30
CA TRP A 470 17.49 -7.14 -7.07
C TRP A 470 16.00 -7.24 -7.33
N VAL A 471 15.65 -7.60 -8.56
CA VAL A 471 14.29 -7.77 -9.05
C VAL A 471 14.15 -9.21 -9.53
N SER A 472 13.08 -9.88 -9.15
CA SER A 472 12.83 -11.24 -9.60
C SER A 472 12.75 -11.30 -11.13
N GLN A 473 13.15 -12.44 -11.70
CA GLN A 473 13.10 -12.64 -13.14
C GLN A 473 11.71 -12.34 -13.71
N SER A 474 10.66 -12.89 -13.08
CA SER A 474 9.28 -12.75 -13.55
C SER A 474 8.78 -11.31 -13.49
N ALA A 475 9.08 -10.56 -12.42
CA ALA A 475 8.65 -9.18 -12.29
C ALA A 475 9.33 -8.30 -13.33
N PHE A 476 10.66 -8.40 -13.45
CA PHE A 476 11.43 -7.65 -14.45
C PHE A 476 10.97 -7.99 -15.87
N GLU A 477 10.85 -9.28 -16.20
CA GLU A 477 10.49 -9.70 -17.55
C GLU A 477 9.04 -9.33 -17.89
N THR A 478 8.10 -9.40 -16.95
CA THR A 478 6.72 -8.94 -17.19
C THR A 478 6.68 -7.45 -17.49
N ALA A 479 7.40 -6.65 -16.71
CA ALA A 479 7.45 -5.21 -16.83
C ALA A 479 8.17 -4.77 -18.12
N TYR A 480 9.36 -5.31 -18.37
CA TYR A 480 10.16 -4.99 -19.55
C TYR A 480 9.51 -5.47 -20.85
N ASN A 481 8.97 -6.69 -20.89
CA ASN A 481 8.42 -7.27 -22.12
C ASN A 481 7.17 -6.55 -22.65
N ALA A 482 6.55 -5.68 -21.85
CA ALA A 482 5.42 -4.86 -22.28
C ALA A 482 5.80 -3.91 -23.45
N LEU A 483 7.02 -3.37 -23.41
CA LEU A 483 7.52 -2.42 -24.41
C LEU A 483 8.78 -2.94 -25.13
N LYS A 484 9.66 -3.65 -24.41
CA LYS A 484 11.03 -4.01 -24.83
C LYS A 484 11.83 -2.79 -25.29
N TYR A 485 11.63 -1.65 -24.66
CA TYR A 485 12.34 -0.42 -24.95
C TYR A 485 13.63 -0.38 -24.14
N ALA A 486 14.75 -0.15 -24.82
CA ALA A 486 16.06 -0.12 -24.17
C ALA A 486 17.07 0.74 -24.93
N VAL A 487 18.06 1.27 -24.20
CA VAL A 487 19.24 1.97 -24.73
C VAL A 487 20.47 1.42 -24.01
N VAL A 488 21.45 0.91 -24.75
CA VAL A 488 22.70 0.39 -24.19
C VAL A 488 23.80 1.44 -24.26
N VAL A 489 24.62 1.53 -23.22
CA VAL A 489 25.84 2.35 -23.18
C VAL A 489 27.05 1.41 -23.24
N ARG A 490 27.70 1.32 -24.41
CA ARG A 490 28.84 0.41 -24.64
C ARG A 490 30.18 1.04 -24.31
#